data_AF-A0A1F7UI27-F1
#
_entry.id   AF-A0A1F7UI27-F1
#
_cell.length_a   1.000
_cell.length_b   1.000
_cell.length_c   1.000
_cell.angle_alpha   90.00
_cell.angle_beta   90.00
_cell.angle_gamma   90.00
#
_symmetry.space_group_name_H-M   'P 1'
#
loop_
_entity.id
_entity.type
_entity.pdbx_description
1 polymer ?
#
loop_
_entity_poly.entity_id
_entity_poly.type
_entity_poly.pdbx_seq_one_letter_code
_entity_poly.pdbx_strand_id
1 'polypeptide(L)' 'MEKHVTFFFDTIGNTFCLWLDDPKKETHADMNDYGDIIMYDKKNRALGFEKLNFLPQEFIERLKLPSHQGVGRVLLKKI' A
#
# COMPACT_ATOMS: atom_id res chain seq x y z
N MET A 1 23.80 -7.03 -11.19
CA MET A 1 23.40 -6.32 -9.96
C MET A 1 22.09 -6.95 -9.52
N GLU A 2 22.09 -7.71 -8.42
CA GLU A 2 20.87 -8.37 -7.94
C GLU A 2 19.87 -7.31 -7.45
N LYS A 3 18.62 -7.41 -7.91
CA LYS A 3 17.53 -6.59 -7.40
C LYS A 3 16.96 -7.29 -6.17
N HIS A 4 17.22 -6.74 -4.99
CA HIS A 4 16.57 -7.21 -3.77
C HIS A 4 15.14 -6.68 -3.73
N VAL A 5 14.18 -7.60 -3.87
CA VAL A 5 12.77 -7.32 -3.61
C VAL A 5 12.49 -7.64 -2.15
N THR A 6 11.96 -6.67 -1.41
CA THR A 6 11.58 -6.86 0.01
C THR A 6 10.12 -6.55 0.18
N PHE A 7 9.40 -7.39 0.93
CA PHE A 7 8.02 -7.12 1.33
C PHE A 7 7.91 -7.13 2.85
N PHE A 8 7.05 -6.27 3.38
CA PHE A 8 6.78 -6.14 4.80
C PHE A 8 5.27 -5.99 5.01
N PHE A 9 4.74 -6.69 6.00
CA PHE A 9 3.35 -6.56 6.42
C PHE A 9 3.31 -6.01 7.83
N ASP A 10 2.87 -4.76 7.98
CA ASP A 10 2.64 -4.15 9.28
C ASP A 10 1.25 -4.57 9.79
N THR A 11 1.24 -5.52 10.72
CA THR A 11 0.00 -5.99 11.34
C THR A 11 -0.67 -4.96 12.24
N ILE A 12 0.07 -3.98 12.79
CA ILE A 12 -0.47 -2.94 13.66
C ILE A 12 -1.04 -1.80 12.80
N GLY A 13 -0.29 -1.37 11.78
CA GLY A 13 -0.73 -0.35 10.83
C GLY A 13 -1.74 -0.85 9.77
N ASN A 14 -1.88 -2.17 9.64
CA ASN A 14 -2.62 -2.83 8.56
C ASN A 14 -2.17 -2.37 7.17
N THR A 15 -0.86 -2.40 6.95
CA THR A 15 -0.26 -1.99 5.68
C THR A 15 0.60 -3.09 5.07
N PHE A 16 0.59 -3.14 3.74
CA PHE A 16 1.47 -4.01 2.97
C PHE A 16 2.44 -3.14 2.17
N CYS A 17 3.73 -3.29 2.41
CA CYS A 17 4.79 -2.51 1.78
C CYS A 17 5.66 -3.41 0.90
N LEU A 18 5.94 -2.99 -0.33
CA LEU A 18 6.85 -3.65 -1.26
C LEU A 18 7.94 -2.67 -1.70
N TRP A 19 9.19 -3.09 -1.58
CA TRP A 19 10.37 -2.38 -2.06
C TRP A 19 11.04 -3.14 -3.19
N LEU A 20 11.31 -2.42 -4.28
CA LEU A 20 12.01 -2.89 -5.49
C LEU A 20 13.49 -2.44 -5.50
N ASP A 21 13.88 -1.55 -4.59
CA ASP A 21 15.24 -1.05 -4.35
C ASP A 21 15.38 -0.65 -2.86
N ASP A 22 16.54 -0.12 -2.46
CA ASP A 22 16.83 0.34 -1.10
C ASP A 22 15.83 1.43 -0.63
N PRO A 23 15.05 1.17 0.43
CA PRO A 23 14.09 2.15 0.97
C PRO A 23 14.74 3.46 1.41
N LYS A 24 16.04 3.45 1.78
CA LYS A 24 16.77 4.68 2.16
C LYS A 24 16.94 5.68 1.02
N LYS A 25 16.60 5.29 -0.22
CA LYS A 25 16.61 6.16 -1.41
C LYS A 25 15.31 6.92 -1.61
N GLU A 26 14.26 6.62 -0.85
CA GLU A 26 13.00 7.36 -0.89
C GLU A 26 13.23 8.84 -0.63
N THR A 27 12.57 9.68 -1.41
CA THR A 27 12.55 11.14 -1.19
C THR A 27 11.15 11.72 -1.09
N HIS A 28 10.17 11.09 -1.73
CA HIS A 28 8.77 11.50 -1.71
C HIS A 28 7.87 10.33 -2.05
N ALA A 29 6.59 10.49 -1.74
CA ALA A 29 5.56 9.52 -2.07
C ALA A 29 4.27 10.22 -2.51
N ASP A 30 3.55 9.60 -3.43
CA ASP A 30 2.22 10.02 -3.85
C ASP A 30 1.18 9.00 -3.37
N MET A 31 0.06 9.49 -2.83
CA MET A 31 -1.07 8.67 -2.40
C MET A 31 -2.28 8.91 -3.32
N ASN A 32 -2.95 7.83 -3.72
CA ASN A 32 -4.24 7.92 -4.40
C ASN A 32 -5.44 7.81 -3.44
N ASP A 33 -6.64 8.10 -3.94
CA ASP A 33 -7.90 8.01 -3.18
C ASP A 33 -8.26 6.60 -2.68
N TYR A 34 -7.55 5.57 -3.14
CA TYR A 34 -7.76 4.17 -2.78
C TYR A 34 -6.77 3.67 -1.72
N GLY A 35 -5.91 4.56 -1.21
CA GLY A 35 -4.92 4.25 -0.19
C GLY A 35 -3.73 3.45 -0.73
N ASP A 36 -3.46 3.53 -2.04
CA ASP A 36 -2.18 3.10 -2.61
C ASP A 36 -1.21 4.28 -2.52
N ILE A 37 -0.01 4.01 -2.01
CA ILE A 37 1.10 4.95 -1.89
C ILE A 37 2.22 4.45 -2.81
N ILE A 38 2.75 5.30 -3.69
CA ILE A 38 3.93 4.97 -4.51
C ILE A 38 5.09 5.80 -3.98
N MET A 39 6.22 5.14 -3.72
CA MET A 39 7.43 5.74 -3.14
C MET A 39 8.47 5.95 -4.25
N TYR A 40 9.03 7.16 -4.32
CA TYR A 40 9.89 7.62 -5.43
C TYR A 40 11.28 8.05 -4.96
N ASP A 41 12.27 7.80 -5.83
CA ASP A 41 13.64 8.25 -5.60
C ASP A 41 13.81 9.71 -6.07
N LYS A 42 14.99 10.28 -5.83
CA LYS A 42 15.33 11.64 -6.29
C LYS A 42 15.29 11.86 -7.81
N LYS A 43 15.13 10.81 -8.61
CA LYS A 43 15.00 10.85 -10.08
C LYS A 43 13.56 10.56 -10.53
N ASN A 44 12.58 10.58 -9.63
CA ASN A 44 11.17 10.26 -9.86
C ASN A 44 10.95 8.83 -10.39
N ARG A 45 11.84 7.89 -10.03
CA ARG A 45 11.64 6.47 -10.32
C ARG A 45 10.96 5.82 -9.13
N ALA A 46 9.90 5.07 -9.38
CA ALA A 46 9.24 4.29 -8.33
C ALA A 46 10.22 3.25 -7.77
N LEU A 47 10.44 3.26 -6.46
CA LEU A 47 11.24 2.27 -5.73
C LEU A 47 10.39 1.32 -4.90
N GLY A 48 9.10 1.59 -4.73
CA GLY A 48 8.20 0.71 -4.01
C GLY A 48 6.75 1.20 -4.00
N PHE A 49 5.88 0.44 -3.35
CA PHE A 49 4.52 0.87 -3.04
C PHE A 49 4.10 0.39 -1.65
N GLU A 50 3.15 1.10 -1.03
CA GLU A 50 2.47 0.69 0.18
C GLU A 50 0.95 0.69 -0.04
N LYS A 51 0.28 -0.36 0.42
CA LYS A 51 -1.18 -0.46 0.46
C LYS A 51 -1.67 -0.27 1.87
N LEU A 52 -2.44 0.78 2.11
CA LEU A 52 -3.15 0.99 3.36
C LEU A 52 -4.40 0.10 3.44
N ASN A 53 -4.71 -0.36 4.66
CA ASN A 53 -5.86 -1.20 4.96
C ASN A 53 -5.91 -2.45 4.07
N PHE A 54 -4.79 -3.15 3.97
CA PHE A 54 -4.68 -4.33 3.12
C PHE A 54 -5.61 -5.44 3.62
N LEU A 55 -6.65 -5.75 2.85
CA LEU A 55 -7.54 -6.88 3.11
C LEU A 55 -7.38 -7.92 2.00
N PRO A 56 -7.19 -9.21 2.33
CA PRO A 56 -7.27 -10.27 1.35
C PRO A 56 -8.61 -10.25 0.62
N GLN A 57 -8.59 -10.55 -0.68
CA GLN A 57 -9.78 -10.54 -1.54
C GLN A 57 -10.89 -11.45 -1.00
N GLU A 58 -10.53 -12.59 -0.41
CA GLU A 58 -11.46 -13.52 0.25
C GLU A 58 -12.27 -12.86 1.37
N PHE A 59 -11.68 -11.92 2.12
CA PHE A 59 -12.39 -11.16 3.16
C PHE A 59 -13.36 -10.14 2.56
N ILE A 60 -12.94 -9.46 1.50
CA ILE A 60 -13.78 -8.50 0.76
C ILE A 60 -15.05 -9.21 0.25
N GLU A 61 -14.90 -10.38 -0.34
CA GLU A 61 -16.00 -11.19 -0.86
C GLU A 61 -16.94 -11.70 0.24
N ARG A 62 -16.38 -12.28 1.32
CA ARG A 62 -17.16 -12.76 2.47
C ARG A 62 -17.97 -11.65 3.13
N LEU A 63 -17.38 -10.46 3.25
CA LEU A 63 -18.00 -9.30 3.87
C LEU A 63 -18.86 -8.48 2.90
N LYS A 64 -18.92 -8.87 1.61
CA LYS A 64 -19.62 -8.15 0.54
C LYS A 64 -19.22 -6.67 0.48
N LEU A 65 -17.94 -6.38 0.71
CA LEU A 65 -17.41 -5.04 0.62
C LEU A 65 -17.28 -4.62 -0.86
N PRO A 66 -17.55 -3.35 -1.20
CA PRO A 66 -17.35 -2.87 -2.55
C PRO A 66 -15.85 -2.95 -2.93
N SER A 67 -15.55 -3.64 -4.03
CA SER A 67 -14.19 -3.93 -4.52
C SER A 67 -13.34 -2.70 -4.90
N HIS A 68 -13.97 -1.52 -5.01
CA HIS A 68 -13.34 -0.30 -5.53
C HIS A 68 -13.40 0.88 -4.58
N GLN A 69 -13.76 0.70 -3.30
CA GLN A 69 -13.58 1.76 -2.32
C GLN A 69 -12.44 1.34 -1.42
N GLY A 70 -11.38 2.16 -1.35
CA GLY A 70 -10.31 1.94 -0.36
C GLY A 70 -10.98 1.65 0.98
N VAL A 71 -10.64 0.51 1.59
CA VAL A 71 -11.35 -0.07 2.74
C VAL A 71 -11.52 0.96 3.86
N GLY A 72 -10.58 1.90 3.98
CA GLY A 72 -10.65 3.04 4.90
C GLY A 72 -11.89 3.93 4.74
N ARG A 73 -12.42 4.15 3.52
CA ARG A 73 -13.66 4.94 3.31
C ARG A 73 -14.92 4.21 3.79
N VAL A 74 -14.93 2.87 3.78
CA VAL A 74 -16.10 2.09 4.21
C VAL A 74 -16.21 2.05 5.74
N LEU A 75 -15.08 1.97 6.46
CA LEU A 75 -15.07 2.02 7.92
C LEU A 75 -15.35 3.42 8.48
N LEU A 76 -14.80 4.49 7.88
CA LEU A 76 -14.98 5.86 8.38
C LEU A 76 -16.41 6.40 8.23
N LYS A 77 -17.21 5.87 7.30
CA LYS A 77 -18.62 6.29 7.12
C LYS A 77 -19.59 5.68 8.13
N LYS A 78 -19.15 4.76 9.00
CA LYS A 78 -20.00 4.05 9.97
C LYS A 78 -19.84 4.53 11.41
N ILE A 79 -19.02 5.56 11.66
CA ILE A 79 -18.81 6.16 12.99
C ILE A 79 -19.52 7.52 13.03
#